data_AF-A0A7X7D058-F1
#
_entry.id   AF-A0A7X7D058-F1
#
_cell.length_a   1.000
_cell.length_b   1.000
_cell.length_c   1.000
_cell.angle_alpha   90.00
_cell.angle_beta   90.00
_cell.angle_gamma   90.00
#
_symmetry.space_group_name_H-M   'P 1'
#
loop_
_entity.id
_entity.type
_entity.pdbx_description
1 polymer ?
#
loop_
_entity_poly.entity_id
_entity_poly.type
_entity_poly.pdbx_seq_one_letter_code
_entity_poly.pdbx_strand_id
1 'polypeptide(L)'
;MNGLKQGIVVKSTGSRYRVRDEEGNIHECVLRGRFRVSGVRTTNPVAVGDNVTIDIDEGLIVALSPRKNYIIRKASNLSRESQIIAANIDQALLVITIRMPVTHVEFIDRFLATAEAYRIPS
;
A
#
# COMPACT_ATOMS: atom_id res chain seq x y z
N MET A 1 -12.48 -26.91 -5.18
CA MET A 1 -11.42 -26.98 -4.16
C MET A 1 -10.95 -25.56 -3.99
N ASN A 2 -11.04 -24.97 -2.80
CA ASN A 2 -10.75 -23.55 -2.63
C ASN A 2 -9.25 -23.36 -2.38
N GLY A 3 -8.47 -23.06 -3.43
CA GLY A 3 -7.07 -22.66 -3.35
C GLY A 3 -6.88 -21.27 -2.73
N LEU A 4 -7.55 -20.97 -1.61
CA LEU A 4 -7.43 -19.69 -0.93
C LEU A 4 -6.17 -19.64 -0.07
N LYS A 5 -5.36 -18.59 -0.22
CA LYS A 5 -4.18 -18.33 0.61
C LYS A 5 -4.14 -16.89 1.11
N GLN A 6 -3.49 -16.69 2.25
CA GLN A 6 -3.11 -15.37 2.75
C GLN A 6 -1.79 -14.94 2.13
N GLY A 7 -1.62 -13.63 1.96
CA GLY A 7 -0.35 -13.08 1.50
C GLY A 7 -0.27 -11.57 1.60
N ILE A 8 0.91 -11.05 1.27
CA ILE A 8 1.24 -9.63 1.31
C ILE A 8 1.46 -9.14 -0.12
N VAL A 9 0.83 -8.03 -0.48
CA VAL A 9 1.05 -7.37 -1.76
C VAL A 9 2.47 -6.77 -1.78
N VAL A 10 3.34 -7.28 -2.64
CA VAL A 10 4.72 -6.80 -2.78
C VAL A 10 4.93 -5.90 -3.99
N LYS A 11 4.01 -5.92 -4.97
CA LYS A 11 4.04 -5.04 -6.14
C LYS A 11 2.62 -4.73 -6.61
N SER A 12 2.39 -3.49 -7.04
CA SER A 12 1.18 -3.04 -7.74
C SER A 12 1.59 -2.39 -9.06
N THR A 13 1.01 -2.80 -10.18
CA THR A 13 1.27 -2.21 -11.51
C THR A 13 -0.02 -2.22 -12.32
N GLY A 14 -0.66 -1.05 -12.45
CA GLY A 14 -1.99 -0.95 -13.03
C GLY A 14 -3.00 -1.80 -12.24
N SER A 15 -3.69 -2.70 -12.92
CA SER A 15 -4.66 -3.65 -12.32
C SER A 15 -4.04 -4.98 -11.85
N ARG A 16 -2.71 -5.15 -12.00
CA ARG A 16 -2.00 -6.38 -11.65
C ARG A 16 -1.22 -6.21 -10.35
N TYR A 17 -1.24 -7.24 -9.53
CA TYR A 17 -0.58 -7.29 -8.23
C TYR A 17 0.33 -8.52 -8.17
N ARG A 18 1.43 -8.40 -7.43
CA ARG A 18 2.20 -9.56 -6.98
C ARG A 18 1.98 -9.73 -5.50
N VAL A 19 1.54 -10.92 -5.11
CA VAL A 19 1.27 -11.29 -3.72
C VAL A 19 2.26 -12.36 -3.31
N ARG A 20 2.96 -12.13 -2.20
CA ARG A 20 3.83 -13.11 -1.57
C ARG A 20 3.03 -13.85 -0.51
N ASP A 21 2.86 -15.16 -0.65
CA ASP A 21 2.21 -15.98 0.37
C ASP A 21 3.14 -16.22 1.58
N GLU A 22 2.61 -16.88 2.61
CA GLU A 22 3.35 -17.19 3.85
C GLU A 22 4.54 -18.13 3.63
N GLU A 23 4.47 -18.97 2.58
CA GLU A 23 5.55 -19.87 2.16
C GLU A 23 6.63 -19.15 1.33
N GLY A 24 6.39 -17.89 0.95
CA GLY A 24 7.29 -17.07 0.15
C GLY A 24 7.09 -17.14 -1.36
N ASN A 25 6.08 -17.89 -1.83
CA ASN A 25 5.77 -17.97 -3.26
C ASN A 25 5.14 -16.66 -3.75
N ILE A 26 5.47 -16.27 -4.98
CA ILE A 26 4.92 -15.08 -5.63
C ILE A 26 3.80 -15.47 -6.59
N HIS A 27 2.62 -14.92 -6.35
CA HIS A 27 1.42 -15.09 -7.17
C HIS A 27 1.10 -13.80 -7.91
N GLU A 28 0.83 -13.90 -9.21
CA GLU A 28 0.29 -12.76 -9.97
C GLU A 28 -1.23 -12.77 -9.85
N CYS A 29 -1.79 -11.65 -9.38
CA CYS A 29 -3.22 -11.55 -9.10
C CYS A 29 -3.84 -10.29 -9.71
N VAL A 30 -5.14 -10.33 -9.98
CA VAL A 30 -5.96 -9.14 -10.26
C VAL A 30 -7.06 -8.99 -9.22
N LEU A 31 -7.62 -7.80 -9.10
CA LEU A 31 -8.74 -7.59 -8.17
C LEU A 31 -10.02 -8.20 -8.71
N ARG A 32 -10.75 -8.91 -7.83
CA ARG A 32 -12.10 -9.35 -8.14
C ARG A 32 -13.00 -8.12 -8.35
N GLY A 33 -13.65 -8.01 -9.51
CA GLY A 33 -14.33 -6.80 -9.98
C GLY A 33 -15.44 -6.19 -9.10
N ARG A 34 -15.84 -6.85 -8.00
CA ARG A 34 -16.78 -6.32 -6.98
C ARG A 34 -16.08 -5.91 -5.67
N PHE A 35 -14.81 -5.53 -5.72
CA PHE A 35 -14.10 -5.01 -4.55
C PHE A 35 -14.66 -3.65 -4.12
N ARG A 36 -15.75 -3.66 -3.34
CA ARG A 36 -16.27 -2.48 -2.63
C ARG A 36 -15.41 -2.27 -1.39
N VAL A 37 -14.34 -1.49 -1.50
CA VAL A 37 -13.67 -0.97 -0.30
C VAL A 37 -14.63 0.03 0.35
N SER A 38 -15.17 -0.35 1.50
CA SER A 38 -16.04 0.47 2.32
C SER A 38 -15.30 1.75 2.76
N GLY A 39 -15.72 2.90 2.24
CA GLY A 39 -15.46 4.21 2.85
C GLY A 39 -14.27 5.02 2.31
N VAL A 40 -13.49 4.53 1.35
CA VAL A 40 -12.35 5.29 0.81
C VAL A 40 -12.48 5.46 -0.72
N ARG A 41 -12.64 6.71 -1.18
CA ARG A 41 -12.53 7.09 -2.61
C ARG A 41 -11.06 7.10 -3.04
N THR A 42 -10.42 5.94 -2.99
CA THR A 42 -9.07 5.73 -3.53
C THR A 42 -9.18 5.05 -4.89
N THR A 43 -8.54 5.63 -5.91
CA THR A 43 -8.48 5.10 -7.28
C THR A 43 -7.82 3.72 -7.39
N ASN A 44 -7.05 3.32 -6.37
CA ASN A 44 -6.47 1.99 -6.25
C ASN A 44 -6.84 1.39 -4.87
N PRO A 45 -7.76 0.42 -4.80
CA PRO A 45 -8.26 -0.09 -3.52
C PRO A 45 -7.22 -0.91 -2.75
N VAL A 46 -6.21 -1.45 -3.45
CA VAL A 46 -5.13 -2.26 -2.89
C VAL A 46 -3.78 -1.60 -3.16
N ALA A 47 -2.92 -1.58 -2.14
CA ALA A 47 -1.59 -0.99 -2.14
C ALA A 47 -0.53 -2.01 -1.70
N VAL A 48 0.74 -1.69 -1.94
CA VAL A 48 1.86 -2.50 -1.44
C VAL A 48 1.83 -2.52 0.09
N GLY A 49 2.12 -3.68 0.68
CA GLY A 49 2.04 -3.93 2.11
C GLY A 49 0.66 -4.34 2.62
N ASP A 50 -0.38 -4.32 1.78
CA ASP A 50 -1.69 -4.85 2.15
C ASP A 50 -1.64 -6.37 2.39
N ASN A 51 -2.28 -6.80 3.48
CA ASN A 51 -2.57 -8.21 3.76
C ASN A 51 -3.85 -8.59 3.03
N VAL A 52 -3.79 -9.61 2.17
CA VAL A 52 -4.88 -10.00 1.30
C VAL A 52 -5.10 -11.51 1.32
N THR A 53 -6.35 -11.90 1.07
CA THR A 53 -6.69 -13.28 0.70
C THR A 53 -6.70 -13.37 -0.83
N ILE A 54 -5.95 -14.32 -1.38
CA ILE A 54 -5.94 -14.64 -2.80
C ILE A 54 -6.59 -15.99 -3.07
N ASP A 55 -7.24 -16.12 -4.21
CA ASP A 55 -7.58 -17.39 -4.84
C ASP A 55 -6.48 -17.72 -5.85
N ILE A 56 -5.72 -18.79 -5.59
CA ILE A 56 -4.58 -19.20 -6.41
C ILE A 56 -5.05 -19.76 -7.74
N ASP A 57 -6.17 -20.49 -7.75
CA ASP A 57 -6.68 -21.16 -8.93
C ASP A 57 -7.19 -20.13 -9.95
N GLU A 58 -7.84 -19.06 -9.47
CA GLU A 58 -8.35 -17.97 -10.31
C GLU A 58 -7.36 -16.80 -10.48
N GLY A 59 -6.29 -16.74 -9.69
CA GLY A 59 -5.36 -15.60 -9.67
C GLY A 59 -6.03 -14.30 -9.24
N LEU A 60 -6.91 -14.35 -8.23
CA LEU A 60 -7.71 -13.20 -7.79
C LEU A 60 -7.40 -12.79 -6.36
N ILE A 61 -7.30 -11.49 -6.11
CA ILE A 61 -7.47 -10.95 -4.75
C ILE A 61 -8.96 -10.96 -4.44
N VAL A 62 -9.36 -11.69 -3.40
CA VAL A 62 -10.77 -11.87 -3.01
C VAL A 62 -11.15 -11.14 -1.73
N ALA A 63 -10.19 -10.83 -0.85
CA ALA A 63 -10.41 -10.04 0.35
C ALA A 63 -9.18 -9.22 0.74
N LEU A 64 -9.41 -8.07 1.39
CA LEU A 64 -8.40 -7.18 1.95
C LEU A 64 -8.61 -7.13 3.46
N SER A 65 -7.57 -7.43 4.22
CA SER A 65 -7.60 -7.32 5.68
C SER A 65 -7.49 -5.85 6.13
N PRO A 66 -8.01 -5.49 7.32
CA PRO A 66 -7.88 -4.14 7.85
C PRO A 66 -6.42 -3.68 7.94
N ARG A 67 -6.17 -2.41 7.58
CA ARG A 67 -4.84 -1.80 7.64
C ARG A 67 -4.55 -1.29 9.06
N LYS A 68 -3.35 -1.55 9.59
CA LYS A 68 -2.89 -0.92 10.85
C LYS A 68 -2.55 0.56 10.67
N ASN A 69 -1.94 0.89 9.54
CA ASN A 69 -1.57 2.24 9.11
C ASN A 69 -1.42 2.29 7.57
N TYR A 70 -1.24 3.49 7.02
CA TYR A 70 -1.03 3.69 5.58
C TYR A 70 -0.45 5.08 5.29
N ILE A 71 0.29 5.24 4.19
CA ILE A 71 0.66 6.57 3.66
C ILE A 71 -0.23 6.91 2.48
N ILE A 72 -0.74 8.14 2.46
CA ILE A 72 -1.41 8.71 1.29
C ILE A 72 -0.58 9.78 0.59
N ARG A 73 -0.81 9.89 -0.71
CA ARG A 73 -0.34 10.99 -1.55
C ARG A 73 -1.54 11.62 -2.23
N LYS A 74 -1.54 12.95 -2.39
CA LYS A 74 -2.49 13.64 -3.27
C LYS A 74 -2.19 13.29 -4.73
N ALA A 75 -3.21 12.89 -5.50
CA ALA A 75 -3.03 12.65 -6.92
C ALA A 75 -2.51 13.93 -7.63
N SER A 76 -1.66 13.74 -8.65
CA SER A 76 -1.06 14.86 -9.40
C SER A 76 -2.04 15.62 -10.28
N ASN A 77 -3.20 15.00 -10.60
CA ASN A 77 -4.21 15.57 -11.48
C ASN A 77 -5.39 16.13 -10.67
N LEU A 78 -6.25 16.94 -11.29
CA LEU A 78 -7.33 17.73 -10.67
C LEU A 78 -8.37 16.95 -9.84
N SER A 79 -8.28 15.63 -9.70
CA SER A 79 -9.10 14.90 -8.75
C SER A 79 -8.58 15.12 -7.33
N ARG A 80 -9.45 15.59 -6.43
CA ARG A 80 -9.17 15.72 -4.98
C ARG A 80 -9.02 14.36 -4.28
N GLU A 81 -8.64 13.32 -5.01
CA GLU A 81 -8.58 11.96 -4.50
C GLU A 81 -7.18 11.66 -3.96
N SER A 82 -7.17 11.16 -2.73
CA SER A 82 -5.98 10.61 -2.10
C SER A 82 -5.73 9.21 -2.63
N GLN A 83 -4.47 8.89 -2.90
CA GLN A 83 -4.03 7.55 -3.25
C GLN A 83 -3.20 6.98 -2.09
N ILE A 84 -3.51 5.76 -1.67
CA ILE A 84 -2.66 5.03 -0.73
C ILE A 84 -1.47 4.45 -1.49
N ILE A 85 -0.26 4.79 -1.06
CA ILE A 85 0.98 4.35 -1.71
C ILE A 85 1.55 3.08 -1.07
N ALA A 86 1.36 2.93 0.23
CA ALA A 86 1.78 1.76 1.01
C ALA A 86 0.94 1.64 2.29
N ALA A 87 0.80 0.41 2.79
CA ALA A 87 0.04 0.08 3.99
C ALA A 87 0.82 -0.87 4.91
N ASN A 88 0.41 -0.95 6.17
CA ASN A 88 0.97 -1.84 7.18
C ASN A 88 2.50 -1.68 7.38
N ILE A 89 2.96 -0.44 7.38
CA ILE A 89 4.36 -0.06 7.49
C ILE A 89 4.80 -0.14 8.97
N ASP A 90 5.94 -0.76 9.22
CA ASP A 90 6.53 -0.87 10.57
C ASP A 90 7.59 0.19 10.86
N GLN A 91 8.18 0.78 9.82
CA GLN A 91 9.25 1.76 9.97
C GLN A 91 9.30 2.70 8.78
N ALA A 92 9.51 3.99 9.05
CA ALA A 92 9.85 5.00 8.07
C ALA A 92 11.33 5.38 8.18
N LEU A 93 12.04 5.46 7.05
CA LEU A 93 13.43 5.89 7.00
C LEU A 93 13.53 7.15 6.14
N LEU A 94 13.99 8.24 6.75
CA LEU A 94 14.21 9.51 6.08
C LEU A 94 15.68 9.63 5.64
N VAL A 95 15.90 9.55 4.32
CA VAL A 95 17.23 9.74 3.72
C VAL A 95 17.33 11.15 3.17
N ILE A 96 18.31 11.92 3.63
CA ILE A 96 18.50 13.33 3.28
C ILE A 96 19.93 13.64 2.86
N THR A 97 20.10 14.73 2.12
CA THR A 97 21.40 15.27 1.73
C THR A 97 21.71 16.52 2.54
N ILE A 98 22.95 16.63 3.02
CA ILE A 98 23.41 17.78 3.83
C ILE A 98 23.71 18.99 2.94
N ARG A 99 24.23 18.78 1.72
CA ARG A 99 24.79 19.87 0.90
C ARG A 99 24.34 19.92 -0.56
N MET A 100 24.19 18.78 -1.24
CA MET A 100 23.90 18.75 -2.68
C MET A 100 22.73 17.80 -3.00
N PRO A 101 21.47 18.26 -2.95
CA PRO A 101 21.00 19.56 -2.47
C PRO A 101 21.03 19.68 -0.93
N VAL A 102 20.87 20.88 -0.37
CA VAL A 102 20.63 21.04 1.07
C VAL A 102 19.20 20.63 1.38
N THR A 103 18.99 19.83 2.43
CA THR A 103 17.65 19.51 2.93
C THR A 103 17.25 20.50 4.03
N HIS A 104 16.13 21.19 3.84
CA HIS A 104 15.59 22.11 4.86
C HIS A 104 14.98 21.35 6.03
N VAL A 105 15.15 21.84 7.27
CA VAL A 105 14.61 21.23 8.49
C VAL A 105 13.08 21.09 8.42
N GLU A 106 12.39 22.05 7.82
CA GLU A 106 10.94 22.01 7.58
C GLU A 106 10.49 20.79 6.74
N PHE A 107 11.37 20.22 5.91
CA PHE A 107 11.08 18.96 5.21
C PHE A 107 11.11 17.78 6.17
N ILE A 108 12.09 17.76 7.08
CA ILE A 108 12.24 16.73 8.12
C ILE A 108 11.02 16.77 9.05
N ASP A 109 10.63 17.96 9.53
CA ASP A 109 9.49 18.14 10.41
C ASP A 109 8.18 17.66 9.75
N ARG A 110 7.97 18.02 8.47
CA ARG A 110 6.79 17.55 7.73
C ARG A 110 6.78 16.04 7.54
N PHE A 111 7.94 15.42 7.32
CA PHE A 111 8.05 13.97 7.23
C PHE A 111 7.65 13.31 8.55
N LEU A 112 8.25 13.73 9.67
CA LEU A 112 7.98 13.18 11.00
C LEU A 112 6.51 13.39 11.41
N ALA A 113 5.99 14.60 11.23
CA ALA A 113 4.59 14.91 11.54
C ALA A 113 3.62 14.06 10.70
N THR A 114 3.94 13.80 9.44
CA THR A 114 3.12 12.95 8.56
C THR A 114 3.17 11.49 9.00
N ALA A 115 4.36 10.96 9.30
CA ALA A 115 4.52 9.58 9.75
C ALA A 115 3.73 9.33 11.03
N GLU A 116 3.85 10.22 12.01
CA GLU A 116 3.10 10.14 13.28
C GLU A 116 1.58 10.25 13.05
N ALA A 117 1.13 11.21 12.24
CA ALA A 117 -0.29 11.38 11.93
C ALA A 117 -0.93 10.12 11.30
N TYR A 118 -0.14 9.32 10.58
CA TYR A 118 -0.58 8.06 10.00
C TYR A 118 -0.24 6.83 10.85
N ARG A 119 0.29 7.00 12.06
CA ARG A 119 0.69 5.92 13.00
C ARG A 119 1.75 5.00 12.40
N ILE A 120 2.73 5.59 11.75
CA ILE A 120 3.89 4.89 11.20
C ILE A 120 5.08 5.18 12.12
N PRO A 121 5.68 4.16 12.75
CA PRO A 121 6.88 4.37 13.54
C PRO A 121 7.99 4.98 12.68
N SER A 122 8.61 6.07 13.13
CA SER A 122 9.61 6.86 12.40
C SER A 122 10.73 7.37 13.29
#